data_AF-A0A4U7D8X4-F1
#
_entry.id   AF-A0A4U7D8X4-F1
#
_cell.length_a   1.000
_cell.length_b   1.000
_cell.length_c   1.000
_cell.angle_alpha   90.00
_cell.angle_beta   90.00
_cell.angle_gamma   90.00
#
_symmetry.space_group_name_H-M   'P 1'
#
loop_
_entity.id
_entity.type
_entity.pdbx_description
1 polymer ?
#
loop_
_entity_poly.entity_id
_entity_poly.type
_entity_poly.pdbx_seq_one_letter_code
_entity_poly.pdbx_strand_id
1 'polypeptide(L)'
;HQQLVTSQAFLRQEEFQPALDEAFWDVVVVDEAHKAAKRGESPSKTSQMVERVAGNSDSLLLLSATPHDGKGEAFRSLVEYIDPFLVAEDQDLSKDVVDRVMIRRGKQ
;
A
#
# COMPACT_ATOMS: atom_id res chain seq x y z
N HIS A 1 0.27 7.45 24.09
CA HIS A 1 0.37 6.85 22.74
C HIS A 1 0.05 7.92 21.72
N GLN A 2 0.89 8.10 20.71
CA GLN A 2 0.66 9.05 19.62
C GLN A 2 -0.26 8.40 18.58
N GLN A 3 -1.23 9.15 18.07
CA GLN A 3 -2.19 8.69 17.06
C GLN A 3 -2.37 9.81 16.04
N LEU A 4 -2.43 9.45 14.75
CA LEU A 4 -2.65 10.38 13.65
C LEU A 4 -3.74 9.82 12.74
N VAL A 5 -4.78 10.62 12.50
CA VAL A 5 -5.78 10.36 11.46
C VAL A 5 -5.77 11.55 10.52
N THR A 6 -5.52 11.28 9.25
CA THR A 6 -5.40 12.33 8.22
C THR A 6 -5.77 11.78 6.86
N SER A 7 -5.83 12.67 5.87
CA SER A 7 -6.09 12.28 4.48
C SER A 7 -4.78 12.09 3.72
N GLN A 8 -4.80 11.20 2.73
CA GLN A 8 -3.69 11.06 1.78
C GLN A 8 -3.40 12.39 1.06
N ALA A 9 -4.44 13.21 0.78
CA ALA A 9 -4.26 14.50 0.13
C ALA A 9 -3.45 15.48 0.97
N PHE A 10 -3.68 15.49 2.28
CA PHE A 10 -2.95 16.33 3.22
C PHE A 10 -1.49 15.90 3.30
N LEU A 11 -1.22 14.61 3.49
CA LEU A 11 0.14 14.07 3.63
C LEU A 11 1.00 14.19 2.37
N ARG A 12 0.39 14.27 1.17
CA ARG A 12 1.11 14.48 -0.09
C ARG A 12 1.72 15.87 -0.27
N GLN A 13 1.39 16.82 0.61
CA GLN A 13 2.01 18.15 0.55
C GLN A 13 3.49 18.04 0.89
N GLU A 14 4.33 18.77 0.15
CA GLU A 14 5.79 18.66 0.22
C GLU A 14 6.34 18.96 1.62
N GLU A 15 5.67 19.84 2.37
CA GLU A 15 6.04 20.19 3.75
C GLU A 15 5.98 19.00 4.74
N PHE A 16 5.17 17.97 4.47
CA PHE A 16 5.06 16.80 5.36
C PHE A 16 5.95 15.64 4.94
N GLN A 17 6.47 15.64 3.71
CA GLN A 17 7.28 14.54 3.19
C GLN A 17 8.53 14.27 4.05
N PRO A 18 9.31 15.28 4.50
CA PRO A 18 10.44 15.04 5.40
C PRO A 18 10.04 14.40 6.73
N ALA A 19 8.92 14.84 7.30
CA ALA A 19 8.43 14.28 8.56
C ALA A 19 7.99 12.81 8.42
N LEU A 20 7.44 12.41 7.26
CA LEU A 20 7.12 11.02 6.96
C LEU A 20 8.37 10.15 6.78
N ASP A 21 9.47 10.73 6.27
CA ASP A 21 10.74 10.03 6.09
C ASP A 21 11.44 9.78 7.45
N GLU A 22 11.25 10.66 8.44
CA GLU A 22 11.84 10.55 9.77
C GLU A 22 10.97 9.77 10.78
N ALA A 23 9.65 9.77 10.60
CA ALA A 23 8.73 9.12 11.53
C ALA A 23 8.65 7.60 11.29
N PHE A 24 8.72 6.84 12.37
CA PHE A 24 8.47 5.40 12.38
C PHE A 24 7.16 5.08 13.09
N TRP A 25 6.36 4.17 12.54
CA TRP A 25 5.05 3.80 13.08
C TRP A 25 4.94 2.30 13.36
N ASP A 26 4.44 1.94 14.55
CA ASP A 26 4.17 0.52 14.86
C ASP A 26 3.12 -0.07 13.88
N VAL A 27 2.12 0.73 13.50
CA VAL A 27 1.04 0.32 12.60
C VAL A 27 0.63 1.47 11.69
N VAL A 28 0.57 1.21 10.39
CA VAL A 28 -0.01 2.09 9.38
C VAL A 28 -1.26 1.44 8.78
N VAL A 29 -2.35 2.21 8.68
CA VAL A 29 -3.57 1.79 7.98
C VAL A 29 -3.81 2.72 6.80
N VAL A 30 -3.85 2.17 5.60
CA VAL A 30 -4.16 2.94 4.37
C VAL A 30 -5.51 2.50 3.85
N ASP A 31 -6.50 3.39 4.00
CA ASP A 31 -7.81 3.21 3.37
C ASP A 31 -7.79 3.63 1.89
N GLU A 32 -8.67 3.03 1.10
CA GLU A 32 -8.71 3.16 -0.36
C GLU A 32 -7.37 2.87 -1.04
N ALA A 33 -6.73 1.77 -0.63
CA ALA A 33 -5.39 1.39 -1.05
C ALA A 33 -5.24 1.25 -2.58
N HIS A 34 -6.33 1.06 -3.32
CA HIS A 34 -6.31 1.06 -4.79
C HIS A 34 -5.77 2.36 -5.41
N LYS A 35 -5.78 3.48 -4.66
CA LYS A 35 -5.18 4.77 -5.06
C LYS A 35 -3.65 4.80 -4.94
N ALA A 36 -3.08 3.87 -4.16
CA ALA A 36 -1.66 3.74 -3.93
C ALA A 36 -0.98 2.76 -4.90
N ALA A 37 -1.76 2.06 -5.72
CA ALA A 37 -1.23 1.14 -6.72
C ALA A 37 -0.32 1.88 -7.71
N LYS A 38 0.85 1.31 -7.99
CA LYS A 38 1.78 1.77 -9.03
C LYS A 38 1.13 1.47 -10.40
N ARG A 39 1.03 2.48 -11.27
CA ARG A 39 0.38 2.39 -12.58
C ARG A 39 1.32 2.95 -13.65
N GLY A 40 1.70 2.15 -14.64
CA GLY A 40 2.64 2.56 -15.67
C GLY A 40 4.06 2.80 -15.10
N GLU A 41 4.90 3.49 -15.87
CA GLU A 41 6.33 3.63 -15.56
C GLU A 41 6.66 4.66 -14.46
N SER A 42 5.74 5.58 -14.16
CA SER A 42 5.98 6.70 -13.23
C SER A 42 5.12 6.58 -11.97
N PRO A 43 5.72 6.46 -10.77
CA PRO A 43 4.97 6.42 -9.52
C PRO A 43 4.22 7.73 -9.27
N SER A 44 2.94 7.63 -8.88
CA SER A 44 2.14 8.77 -8.42
C SER A 44 2.64 9.32 -7.08
N LYS A 45 2.29 10.58 -6.75
CA LYS A 45 2.56 11.13 -5.41
C LYS A 45 1.94 10.28 -4.29
N THR A 46 0.80 9.64 -4.54
CA THR A 46 0.15 8.75 -3.56
C THR A 46 0.97 7.47 -3.36
N SER A 47 1.40 6.81 -4.43
CA SER A 47 2.20 5.59 -4.33
C SER A 47 3.54 5.86 -3.65
N GLN A 48 4.21 6.97 -3.96
CA GLN A 48 5.47 7.36 -3.30
C GLN A 48 5.28 7.61 -1.79
N MET A 49 4.19 8.31 -1.41
CA MET A 49 3.87 8.55 0.00
C MET A 49 3.57 7.23 0.74
N VAL A 50 2.80 6.32 0.12
CA VAL A 50 2.49 5.01 0.73
C VAL A 50 3.74 4.15 0.85
N GLU A 51 4.62 4.16 -0.15
CA GLU A 51 5.90 3.43 -0.12
C GLU A 51 6.79 3.87 1.05
N ARG A 52 6.86 5.18 1.32
CA ARG A 52 7.58 5.72 2.49
C ARG A 52 7.02 5.24 3.81
N VAL A 53 5.70 5.38 4.03
CA VAL A 53 5.10 4.98 5.31
C VAL A 53 5.09 3.46 5.48
N ALA A 54 5.03 2.68 4.39
CA ALA A 54 5.19 1.23 4.42
C ALA A 54 6.61 0.84 4.87
N GLY A 55 7.63 1.46 4.27
CA GLY A 55 9.04 1.22 4.64
C GLY A 55 9.41 1.68 6.05
N ASN A 56 8.71 2.69 6.58
CA ASN A 56 8.87 3.23 7.92
C ASN A 56 7.81 2.71 8.91
N SER A 57 7.40 1.45 8.78
CA SER A 57 6.46 0.83 9.71
C SER A 57 6.75 -0.63 10.00
N ASP A 58 6.41 -1.08 11.22
CA ASP A 58 6.46 -2.50 11.59
C ASP A 58 5.30 -3.30 11.01
N SER A 59 4.13 -2.68 10.82
CA SER A 59 2.93 -3.35 10.32
C SER A 59 2.10 -2.44 9.41
N LEU A 60 1.65 -3.01 8.29
CA LEU A 60 0.84 -2.31 7.29
C LEU A 60 -0.49 -3.03 7.07
N LEU A 61 -1.59 -2.28 7.14
CA LEU A 61 -2.92 -2.75 6.76
C LEU A 61 -3.45 -1.91 5.60
N LEU A 62 -3.68 -2.57 4.47
CA LEU A 62 -4.29 -1.96 3.29
C LEU A 62 -5.78 -2.32 3.23
N LEU A 63 -6.64 -1.31 3.17
CA LEU A 63 -8.08 -1.47 3.04
C LEU A 63 -8.52 -1.02 1.64
N SER A 64 -9.31 -1.84 0.95
CA SER A 64 -9.92 -1.47 -0.32
C SER A 64 -11.14 -2.33 -0.61
N ALA A 65 -12.20 -1.69 -1.12
CA ALA A 65 -13.36 -2.41 -1.66
C ALA A 65 -13.04 -3.11 -2.99
N THR A 66 -12.11 -2.54 -3.76
CA THR A 66 -11.73 -2.99 -5.10
C THR A 66 -10.21 -2.87 -5.21
N PRO A 67 -9.43 -3.90 -4.82
CA PRO A 67 -7.98 -3.78 -4.75
C PRO A 67 -7.32 -3.60 -6.14
N HIS A 68 -8.06 -3.84 -7.23
CA HIS A 68 -7.59 -3.55 -8.58
C HIS A 68 -8.74 -3.21 -9.53
N ASP A 69 -8.43 -2.45 -10.57
CA ASP A 69 -9.35 -2.14 -11.69
C ASP A 69 -9.31 -3.24 -12.79
N GLY A 70 -8.74 -4.41 -12.50
CA GLY A 70 -8.59 -5.54 -13.44
C GLY A 70 -7.22 -5.64 -14.12
N LYS A 71 -6.25 -4.79 -13.75
CA LYS A 71 -4.85 -4.85 -14.21
C LYS A 71 -3.97 -5.54 -13.16
N GLY A 72 -3.28 -6.61 -13.56
CA GLY A 72 -2.41 -7.40 -12.67
C GLY A 72 -1.30 -6.58 -12.01
N GLU A 73 -0.69 -5.64 -12.75
CA GLU A 73 0.39 -4.77 -12.23
C GLU A 73 -0.04 -3.90 -11.05
N ALA A 74 -1.23 -3.30 -11.13
CA ALA A 74 -1.74 -2.45 -10.05
C ALA A 74 -1.94 -3.27 -8.77
N PHE A 75 -2.49 -4.48 -8.89
CA PHE A 75 -2.64 -5.38 -7.74
C PHE A 75 -1.27 -5.82 -7.19
N ARG A 76 -0.36 -6.19 -8.09
CA ARG A 76 1.01 -6.62 -7.76
C ARG A 76 1.73 -5.60 -6.90
N SER A 77 1.61 -4.32 -7.23
CA SER A 77 2.22 -3.24 -6.44
C SER A 77 1.65 -3.10 -5.02
N LEU A 78 0.39 -3.47 -4.79
CA LEU A 78 -0.19 -3.46 -3.44
C LEU A 78 0.34 -4.62 -2.59
N VAL A 79 0.51 -5.80 -3.20
CA VAL A 79 1.14 -6.95 -2.54
C VAL A 79 2.60 -6.64 -2.22
N GLU A 80 3.30 -5.94 -3.11
CA GLU A 80 4.70 -5.54 -2.91
C GLU A 80 4.88 -4.67 -1.66
N TYR A 81 3.94 -3.78 -1.35
CA TYR A 81 3.97 -2.99 -0.11
C TYR A 81 3.83 -3.85 1.15
N ILE A 82 3.12 -4.98 1.07
CA ILE A 82 2.92 -5.89 2.21
C ILE A 82 4.16 -6.77 2.40
N ASP A 83 4.65 -7.36 1.31
CA ASP A 83 5.83 -8.22 1.32
C ASP A 83 6.50 -8.20 -0.06
N PRO A 84 7.66 -7.53 -0.21
CA PRO A 84 8.35 -7.45 -1.49
C PRO A 84 8.87 -8.81 -1.99
N PHE A 85 9.07 -9.80 -1.10
CA PHE A 85 9.56 -11.12 -1.47
C PHE A 85 8.47 -11.98 -2.14
N LEU A 86 7.19 -11.67 -1.95
CA LEU A 86 6.09 -12.33 -2.66
C LEU A 86 6.00 -11.92 -4.13
N VAL A 87 6.72 -10.87 -4.51
CA VAL A 87 6.60 -10.19 -5.80
C VAL A 87 7.89 -10.31 -6.66
N ALA A 88 8.88 -11.07 -6.18
CA ALA A 88 10.16 -11.28 -6.88
C ALA A 88 9.99 -11.83 -8.33
N GLU A 89 10.98 -11.53 -9.17
CA GLU A 89 10.92 -11.49 -10.64
C GLU A 89 10.27 -12.71 -11.33
N ASP A 90 9.47 -12.41 -12.36
CA ASP A 90 8.88 -13.30 -13.37
C ASP A 90 7.87 -14.38 -12.94
N GLN A 91 7.36 -14.34 -11.71
CA GLN A 91 6.25 -15.20 -11.30
C GLN A 91 4.92 -14.46 -11.27
N ASP A 92 3.91 -15.05 -11.91
CA ASP A 92 2.52 -14.66 -11.69
C ASP A 92 2.17 -14.82 -10.22
N LEU A 93 1.45 -13.84 -9.67
CA LEU A 93 0.91 -13.93 -8.31
C LEU A 93 -0.09 -15.08 -8.23
N SER A 94 0.37 -16.22 -7.70
CA SER A 94 -0.50 -17.37 -7.49
C SER A 94 -1.60 -17.05 -6.47
N LYS A 95 -2.74 -17.71 -6.60
CA LYS A 95 -3.86 -17.55 -5.67
C LYS A 95 -3.44 -17.86 -4.22
N ASP A 96 -2.63 -18.88 -4.02
CA ASP A 96 -2.17 -19.29 -2.68
C ASP A 96 -1.30 -18.22 -2.02
N VAL A 97 -0.49 -17.50 -2.80
CA VAL A 97 0.28 -16.34 -2.30
C VAL A 97 -0.66 -15.21 -1.90
N VAL A 98 -1.66 -14.90 -2.72
CA VAL A 98 -2.63 -13.85 -2.44
C VAL A 98 -3.45 -14.16 -1.20
N ASP A 99 -3.91 -15.40 -1.04
CA ASP A 99 -4.74 -15.83 0.10
C ASP A 99 -3.99 -15.74 1.45
N ARG A 100 -2.65 -15.64 1.45
CA ARG A 100 -1.83 -15.41 2.65
C ARG A 100 -1.81 -13.97 3.13
N VAL A 101 -2.02 -13.01 2.22
CA VAL A 101 -1.91 -11.56 2.51
C VAL A 101 -3.21 -10.81 2.33
N MET A 102 -4.23 -11.43 1.74
CA MET A 102 -5.50 -10.80 1.43
C MET A 102 -6.66 -11.59 2.04
N ILE A 103 -7.56 -10.86 2.70
CA ILE A 103 -8.84 -11.37 3.17
C ILE A 103 -9.96 -10.60 2.47
N ARG A 104 -10.83 -11.31 1.76
CA ARG A 104 -12.04 -10.75 1.16
C ARG A 104 -13.25 -11.60 1.53
N ARG A 105 -14.26 -10.96 2.13
CA ARG A 105 -15.55 -11.59 2.43
C ARG A 105 -16.59 -11.12 1.41
N GLY A 106 -17.28 -12.06 0.78
CA GLY A 106 -18.48 -11.76 -0.01
C GLY A 106 -19.68 -11.48 0.90
N LYS A 107 -20.68 -10.76 0.39
CA LYS A 107 -22.00 -10.80 1.01
C LYS A 107 -22.60 -12.19 0.74
N GLN A 108 -22.92 -12.93 1.80
CA GLN A 108 -23.81 -14.09 1.72
C GLN A 108 -25.22 -13.61 1.39
#